data_AF-A0A1Y4CPE0-F1
#
_entry.id   AF-A0A1Y4CPE0-F1
#
_cell.length_a   1.000
_cell.length_b   1.000
_cell.length_c   1.000
_cell.angle_alpha   90.00
_cell.angle_beta   90.00
_cell.angle_gamma   90.00
#
_symmetry.space_group_name_H-M   'P 1'
#
loop_
_entity.id
_entity.type
_entity.pdbx_description
1 polymer ?
#
loop_
_entity_poly.entity_id
_entity_poly.type
_entity_poly.pdbx_seq_one_letter_code
_entity_poly.pdbx_strand_id
1 'polypeptide(L)'
;MVQPTPKRRGTTTKESSRSTSRGWWSVRTAADPDDPADVLTLDERRLASLEEVFWDMNAIDFEVQERRVEEIVEVEREDGTVAEGTETVTRRVLVVTLSARSPDEAAASYGFTAEQADMLAQLLDERYAAMWQSVLYGVTGGSGDIVEVAASQIGNVGGQPYWSWYGFSGRVEWCACFVSWCANECGYIEAGAVPKFAACSAGVQWFKSAGLWHDRGYEPRPGDIVFFDWGGDDGADHVGIVESCDGSTVHTIEGNTSDSCARRSYGIGSASILGYGTPLY
;
A
#
# COMPACT_ATOMS: atom_id res chain seq x y z
N MET A 1 38.72 60.74 29.98
CA MET A 1 39.78 59.72 30.11
C MET A 1 39.08 58.42 30.50
N VAL A 2 39.25 57.39 29.67
CA VAL A 2 38.75 56.00 29.76
C VAL A 2 37.22 55.82 29.70
N GLN A 3 36.73 55.38 28.55
CA GLN A 3 35.38 54.83 28.37
C GLN A 3 35.30 53.40 28.94
N PRO A 4 34.15 52.98 29.52
CA PRO A 4 33.89 51.57 29.78
C PRO A 4 33.38 50.86 28.52
N THR A 5 34.08 49.81 28.12
CA THR A 5 33.68 48.85 27.08
C THR A 5 32.33 48.19 27.39
N PRO A 6 31.40 48.08 26.43
CA PRO A 6 30.23 47.22 26.60
C PRO A 6 30.63 45.76 26.39
N LYS A 7 30.33 44.91 27.38
CA LYS A 7 30.37 43.45 27.23
C LYS A 7 29.38 43.04 26.15
N ARG A 8 29.88 42.48 25.03
CA ARG A 8 29.06 41.73 24.08
C ARG A 8 28.42 40.55 24.83
N ARG A 9 27.09 40.58 25.02
CA ARG A 9 26.32 39.36 25.26
C ARG A 9 26.34 38.56 23.96
N GLY A 10 26.99 37.40 23.98
CA GLY A 10 26.78 36.38 22.97
C GLY A 10 25.35 35.90 23.06
N THR A 11 24.55 36.22 22.06
CA THR A 11 23.30 35.53 21.75
C THR A 11 23.67 34.22 21.06
N THR A 12 24.06 33.22 21.85
CA THR A 12 24.32 31.86 21.36
C THR A 12 23.00 31.09 21.42
N THR A 13 22.41 30.89 20.24
CA THR A 13 21.70 29.67 19.81
C THR A 13 20.90 28.92 20.87
N LYS A 14 19.62 29.27 21.02
CA LYS A 14 18.62 28.43 21.71
C LYS A 14 17.62 27.74 20.77
N GLU A 15 17.56 28.15 19.51
CA GLU A 15 16.67 27.53 18.51
C GLU A 15 17.25 26.24 17.92
N SER A 16 18.56 26.17 17.64
CA SER A 16 19.14 24.95 17.06
C SER A 16 19.02 23.76 18.00
N SER A 17 19.23 23.94 19.31
CA SER A 17 19.14 22.85 20.28
C SER A 17 17.73 22.22 20.38
N ARG A 18 16.67 23.00 20.11
CA ARG A 18 15.29 22.51 20.12
C ARG A 18 14.94 21.74 18.85
N SER A 19 15.42 22.22 17.69
CA SER A 19 15.28 21.52 16.41
C SER A 19 16.05 20.18 16.42
N THR A 20 17.30 20.19 16.89
CA THR A 20 18.11 18.97 17.01
C THR A 20 17.48 17.97 18.00
N SER A 21 16.92 18.44 19.11
CA SER A 21 16.24 17.55 20.06
C SER A 21 14.95 16.93 19.51
N ARG A 22 14.22 17.64 18.63
CA ARG A 22 13.04 17.09 17.96
C ARG A 22 13.44 16.07 16.91
N GLY A 23 14.44 16.36 16.08
CA GLY A 23 14.97 15.39 15.12
C GLY A 23 15.49 14.13 15.80
N TRP A 24 16.21 14.27 16.93
CA TRP A 24 16.66 13.12 17.72
C TRP A 24 15.52 12.33 18.35
N TRP A 25 14.48 13.02 18.85
CA TRP A 25 13.32 12.35 19.41
C TRP A 25 12.54 11.60 18.33
N SER A 26 12.27 12.26 17.19
CA SER A 26 11.62 11.64 16.03
C SER A 26 12.39 10.42 15.54
N VAL A 27 13.70 10.52 15.34
CA VAL A 27 14.53 9.35 14.97
C VAL A 27 14.47 8.30 16.07
N ARG A 28 14.57 8.65 17.34
CA ARG A 28 14.55 7.66 18.43
C ARG A 28 13.23 6.90 18.54
N THR A 29 12.09 7.57 18.33
CA THR A 29 10.77 6.93 18.50
C THR A 29 10.29 6.25 17.22
N ALA A 30 10.46 6.86 16.06
CA ALA A 30 10.13 6.21 14.79
C ALA A 30 11.12 5.08 14.47
N ALA A 31 12.41 5.23 14.82
CA ALA A 31 13.45 4.22 14.56
C ALA A 31 13.70 3.24 15.70
N ASP A 32 12.78 3.11 16.65
CA ASP A 32 12.91 2.10 17.70
C ASP A 32 12.67 0.71 17.10
N PRO A 33 13.65 -0.21 17.12
CA PRO A 33 13.50 -1.54 16.53
C PRO A 33 12.56 -2.46 17.32
N ASP A 34 12.28 -2.12 18.58
CA ASP A 34 11.48 -2.95 19.49
C ASP A 34 10.04 -2.41 19.65
N ASP A 35 9.83 -1.11 19.50
CA ASP A 35 8.52 -0.43 19.67
C ASP A 35 8.43 0.87 18.83
N PRO A 36 8.35 0.75 17.48
CA PRO A 36 8.29 1.92 16.61
C PRO A 36 6.99 2.70 16.84
N ALA A 37 7.13 4.00 17.07
CA ALA A 37 6.01 4.89 17.36
C ALA A 37 5.92 6.04 16.34
N ASP A 38 4.71 6.26 15.83
CA ASP A 38 4.40 7.35 14.90
C ASP A 38 4.78 8.70 15.48
N VAL A 39 5.61 9.43 14.75
CA VAL A 39 6.02 10.80 15.10
C VAL A 39 4.88 11.79 14.84
N LEU A 40 3.92 11.43 13.98
CA LEU A 40 2.76 12.21 13.63
C LEU A 40 1.48 11.53 14.12
N THR A 41 0.88 12.06 15.19
CA THR A 41 -0.50 11.68 15.55
C THR A 41 -1.47 12.45 14.64
N LEU A 42 -2.23 11.74 13.81
CA LEU A 42 -3.34 12.32 13.04
C LEU A 42 -4.59 12.38 13.94
N ASP A 43 -4.90 13.58 14.42
CA ASP A 43 -6.20 13.84 15.06
C ASP A 43 -7.25 14.20 14.01
N GLU A 44 -8.54 14.18 14.38
CA GLU A 44 -9.66 14.49 13.47
C GLU A 44 -9.50 15.84 12.75
N ARG A 45 -8.84 16.81 13.41
CA ARG A 45 -8.61 18.14 12.84
C ARG A 45 -7.52 18.11 11.75
N ARG A 46 -6.44 17.38 11.98
CA ARG A 46 -5.35 17.18 11.00
C ARG A 46 -5.83 16.36 9.82
N LEU A 47 -6.67 15.35 10.06
CA LEU A 47 -7.29 14.55 9.01
C LEU A 47 -8.15 15.42 8.09
N ALA A 48 -9.01 16.27 8.67
CA ALA A 48 -9.83 17.20 7.89
C ALA A 48 -8.99 18.20 7.07
N SER A 49 -7.87 18.70 7.62
CA SER A 49 -6.95 19.56 6.86
C SER A 49 -6.24 18.82 5.73
N LEU A 50 -5.92 17.53 5.90
CA LEU A 50 -5.36 16.70 4.83
C LEU A 50 -6.38 16.44 3.73
N GLU A 51 -7.64 16.18 4.09
CA GLU A 51 -8.73 16.01 3.14
C GLU A 51 -8.98 17.28 2.33
N GLU A 52 -8.95 18.45 2.98
CA GLU A 52 -9.05 19.75 2.32
C GLU A 52 -7.90 19.97 1.32
N VAL A 53 -6.65 19.72 1.74
CA VAL A 53 -5.48 19.85 0.87
C VAL A 53 -5.53 18.85 -0.29
N PHE A 54 -5.99 17.62 -0.04
CA PHE A 54 -6.18 16.61 -1.09
C PHE A 54 -7.13 17.11 -2.18
N TRP A 55 -8.27 17.68 -1.81
CA TRP A 55 -9.24 18.21 -2.78
C TRP A 55 -8.75 19.48 -3.49
N ASP A 56 -7.94 20.31 -2.84
CA ASP A 56 -7.31 21.46 -3.47
C ASP A 56 -6.22 21.06 -4.50
N MET A 57 -5.51 19.97 -4.22
CA MET A 57 -4.44 19.44 -5.07
C MET A 57 -4.95 18.62 -6.25
N ASN A 58 -6.21 18.17 -6.22
CA ASN A 58 -6.80 17.36 -7.28
C ASN A 58 -7.90 18.12 -8.01
N ALA A 59 -7.81 18.20 -9.33
CA ALA A 59 -8.89 18.70 -10.16
C ALA A 59 -9.82 17.54 -10.56
N ILE A 60 -11.11 17.72 -10.29
CA ILE A 60 -12.18 16.83 -10.73
C ILE A 60 -12.78 17.43 -12.01
N ASP A 61 -12.66 16.71 -13.11
CA ASP A 61 -13.39 17.00 -14.34
C ASP A 61 -14.49 15.94 -14.56
N PHE A 62 -15.56 16.31 -15.25
CA PHE A 62 -16.62 15.36 -15.56
C PHE A 62 -17.20 15.60 -16.96
N GLU A 63 -17.41 14.51 -17.68
CA GLU A 63 -18.02 14.53 -18.99
C GLU A 63 -19.12 13.48 -19.07
N VAL A 64 -20.28 13.86 -19.63
CA VAL A 64 -21.33 12.89 -19.94
C VAL A 64 -21.13 12.39 -21.36
N GLN A 65 -20.76 11.12 -21.49
CA GLN A 65 -20.56 10.46 -22.77
C GLN A 65 -21.73 9.55 -23.11
N GLU A 66 -22.17 9.57 -24.37
CA GLU A 66 -23.13 8.60 -24.87
C GLU A 66 -22.41 7.31 -25.28
N ARG A 67 -22.69 6.22 -24.58
CA ARG A 67 -22.12 4.91 -24.87
C ARG A 67 -23.20 3.95 -25.33
N ARG A 68 -22.98 3.31 -26.46
CA ARG A 68 -23.79 2.18 -26.93
C ARG A 68 -23.37 0.94 -26.15
N VAL A 69 -24.32 0.34 -25.44
CA VAL A 69 -24.12 -0.88 -24.67
C VAL A 69 -25.11 -1.90 -25.17
N GLU A 70 -24.65 -3.11 -25.45
CA GLU A 70 -25.51 -4.24 -25.77
C GLU A 70 -26.09 -4.79 -24.46
N GLU A 71 -27.42 -4.77 -24.35
CA GLU A 71 -28.15 -5.28 -23.20
C GLU A 71 -28.91 -6.54 -23.62
N ILE A 72 -28.92 -7.55 -22.76
CA ILE A 72 -29.64 -8.79 -23.00
C ILE A 72 -31.13 -8.51 -22.71
N VAL A 73 -31.97 -8.67 -23.71
CA VAL A 73 -33.42 -8.54 -23.62
C VAL A 73 -34.07 -9.89 -23.86
N GLU A 74 -35.13 -10.17 -23.12
CA GLU A 74 -35.95 -11.37 -23.31
C GLU A 74 -36.87 -11.18 -24.50
N VAL A 75 -36.68 -11.99 -25.55
CA VAL A 75 -37.49 -12.01 -26.76
C VAL A 75 -38.40 -13.23 -26.72
N GLU A 76 -39.70 -13.00 -26.63
CA GLU A 76 -40.71 -14.06 -26.68
C GLU A 76 -40.96 -14.48 -28.14
N ARG A 77 -40.75 -15.76 -28.44
CA ARG A 77 -40.96 -16.34 -29.77
C ARG A 77 -42.43 -16.68 -29.99
N GLU A 78 -42.84 -16.85 -31.25
CA GLU A 78 -44.23 -17.17 -31.63
C GLU A 78 -44.77 -18.47 -31.00
N ASP A 79 -43.90 -19.34 -30.48
CA ASP A 79 -44.23 -20.58 -29.77
C ASP A 79 -44.38 -20.41 -28.25
N GLY A 80 -44.26 -19.19 -27.72
CA GLY A 80 -44.36 -18.87 -26.29
C GLY A 80 -43.09 -19.17 -25.49
N THR A 81 -41.96 -19.48 -26.16
CA THR A 81 -40.66 -19.64 -25.49
C THR A 81 -39.91 -18.31 -25.43
N VAL A 82 -39.35 -18.00 -24.26
CA VAL A 82 -38.51 -16.81 -24.05
C VAL A 82 -37.07 -17.15 -24.41
N ALA A 83 -36.43 -16.28 -25.20
CA ALA A 83 -35.04 -16.41 -25.58
C ALA A 83 -34.27 -15.11 -25.37
N GLU A 84 -33.00 -15.20 -25.01
CA GLU A 84 -32.13 -14.05 -24.88
C GLU A 84 -31.76 -13.49 -26.26
N GLY A 85 -32.10 -12.23 -26.50
CA GLY A 85 -31.60 -11.42 -27.62
C GLY A 85 -30.75 -10.27 -27.08
N THR A 86 -29.95 -9.64 -27.94
CA THR A 86 -29.14 -8.46 -27.57
C THR A 86 -29.69 -7.22 -28.28
N GLU A 87 -30.05 -6.20 -27.53
CA GLU A 87 -30.43 -4.88 -28.06
C GLU A 87 -29.33 -3.86 -27.75
N THR A 88 -28.94 -3.05 -28.73
CA THR A 88 -28.00 -1.95 -28.51
C THR A 88 -28.74 -0.74 -27.96
N VAL A 89 -28.55 -0.44 -26.68
CA VAL A 89 -29.15 0.73 -26.02
C VAL A 89 -28.10 1.82 -25.84
N THR A 90 -28.45 3.06 -26.17
CA THR A 90 -27.60 4.24 -25.87
C THR A 90 -27.81 4.65 -24.42
N ARG A 91 -26.75 4.55 -23.60
CA ARG A 91 -26.75 5.06 -22.22
C ARG A 91 -25.84 6.27 -22.10
N ARG A 92 -26.24 7.22 -21.26
CA ARG A 92 -25.41 8.35 -20.84
C ARG A 92 -24.55 7.89 -19.66
N VAL A 93 -23.24 7.92 -19.81
CA VAL A 93 -22.25 7.55 -18.79
C VAL A 93 -21.57 8.83 -18.32
N LEU A 94 -21.56 9.07 -17.00
CA LEU A 94 -20.77 10.14 -16.40
C LEU A 94 -19.34 9.62 -16.22
N VAL A 95 -18.39 10.18 -16.96
CA VAL A 95 -16.96 9.94 -16.80
C VAL A 95 -16.42 11.03 -15.89
N VAL A 96 -15.89 10.64 -14.74
CA VAL A 96 -15.23 11.55 -13.80
C VAL A 96 -13.73 11.32 -13.91
N THR A 97 -12.97 12.38 -14.20
CA THR A 97 -11.51 12.34 -14.31
C THR A 97 -10.93 13.10 -13.14
N LEU A 98 -10.08 12.44 -12.35
CA LEU A 98 -9.27 13.05 -11.29
C LEU A 98 -7.87 13.31 -11.84
N SER A 99 -7.38 14.53 -11.73
CA SER A 99 -6.02 14.91 -12.15
C SER A 99 -5.30 15.63 -11.02
N ALA A 100 -4.11 15.13 -10.66
CA ALA A 100 -3.28 15.73 -9.64
C ALA A 100 -2.52 16.94 -10.20
N ARG A 101 -2.47 18.04 -9.44
CA ARG A 101 -1.62 19.19 -9.72
C ARG A 101 -0.15 18.85 -9.44
N SER A 102 0.76 19.48 -10.16
CA SER A 102 2.18 19.32 -9.88
C SER A 102 2.56 19.97 -8.54
N PRO A 103 3.64 19.51 -7.87
CA PRO A 103 4.10 20.10 -6.62
C PRO A 103 4.41 21.61 -6.73
N ASP A 104 4.91 22.06 -7.87
CA ASP A 104 5.21 23.46 -8.13
C ASP A 104 3.93 24.32 -8.21
N GLU A 105 2.89 23.80 -8.87
CA GLU A 105 1.58 24.46 -8.94
C GLU A 105 0.90 24.52 -7.56
N ALA A 106 1.01 23.43 -6.78
CA ALA A 106 0.50 23.39 -5.42
C ALA A 106 1.25 24.39 -4.52
N ALA A 107 2.58 24.41 -4.56
CA ALA A 107 3.41 25.34 -3.77
C ALA A 107 3.10 26.81 -4.10
N ALA A 108 2.88 27.13 -5.39
CA ALA A 108 2.47 28.46 -5.83
C ALA A 108 1.07 28.83 -5.31
N SER A 109 0.10 27.90 -5.37
CA SER A 109 -1.27 28.10 -4.88
C SER A 109 -1.34 28.42 -3.39
N TYR A 110 -0.51 27.75 -2.59
CA TYR A 110 -0.43 27.97 -1.15
C TYR A 110 0.50 29.12 -0.73
N GLY A 111 1.16 29.78 -1.69
CA GLY A 111 2.05 30.91 -1.41
C GLY A 111 3.30 30.52 -0.61
N PHE A 112 3.88 29.36 -0.90
CA PHE A 112 5.09 28.89 -0.21
C PHE A 112 6.23 29.91 -0.34
N THR A 113 6.93 30.15 0.77
CA THR A 113 8.18 30.92 0.74
C THR A 113 9.28 30.15 0.02
N ALA A 114 10.37 30.83 -0.36
CA ALA A 114 11.53 30.17 -0.96
C ALA A 114 12.10 29.04 -0.08
N GLU A 115 12.06 29.20 1.25
CA GLU A 115 12.48 28.16 2.20
C GLU A 115 11.49 26.99 2.21
N GLN A 116 10.18 27.24 2.11
CA GLN A 116 9.16 26.19 2.05
C GLN A 116 9.20 25.41 0.74
N ALA A 117 9.48 26.08 -0.38
CA ALA A 117 9.69 25.44 -1.66
C ALA A 117 10.97 24.57 -1.66
N ASP A 118 12.05 25.03 -1.03
CA ASP A 118 13.27 24.23 -0.87
C ASP A 118 13.05 23.01 0.03
N MET A 119 12.28 23.15 1.13
CA MET A 119 11.87 22.01 1.95
C MET A 119 11.01 21.01 1.17
N LEU A 120 10.06 21.49 0.35
CA LEU A 120 9.26 20.63 -0.52
C LEU A 120 10.12 19.91 -1.56
N ALA A 121 11.07 20.59 -2.17
CA ALA A 121 12.01 19.99 -3.11
C ALA A 121 12.87 18.91 -2.43
N GLN A 122 13.32 19.13 -1.19
CA GLN A 122 14.04 18.12 -0.41
C GLN A 122 13.15 16.95 0.04
N LEU A 123 11.86 17.18 0.24
CA LEU A 123 10.87 16.12 0.53
C LEU A 123 10.59 15.24 -0.68
N LEU A 124 10.60 15.83 -1.88
CA LEU A 124 10.32 15.15 -3.14
C LEU A 124 11.58 14.56 -3.81
N ASP A 125 12.77 14.91 -3.33
CA ASP A 125 14.02 14.38 -3.85
C ASP A 125 14.13 12.87 -3.56
N GLU A 126 14.19 12.07 -4.60
CA GLU A 126 14.27 10.61 -4.53
C GLU A 126 15.41 10.12 -3.62
N ARG A 127 16.51 10.89 -3.49
CA ARG A 127 17.64 10.55 -2.62
C ARG A 127 17.27 10.50 -1.15
N TYR A 128 16.19 11.17 -0.76
CA TYR A 128 15.73 11.28 0.62
C TYR A 128 14.40 10.56 0.86
N ALA A 129 13.76 10.02 -0.19
CA ALA A 129 12.47 9.34 -0.10
C ALA A 129 12.46 8.25 0.98
N ALA A 130 13.47 7.36 1.01
CA ALA A 130 13.57 6.30 2.00
C ALA A 130 13.69 6.83 3.45
N MET A 131 14.38 7.94 3.65
CA MET A 131 14.49 8.57 4.98
C MET A 131 13.18 9.25 5.39
N TRP A 132 12.49 9.89 4.46
CA TRP A 132 11.20 10.51 4.74
C TRP A 132 10.11 9.49 5.04
N GLN A 133 10.09 8.36 4.32
CA GLN A 133 9.23 7.22 4.63
C GLN A 133 9.47 6.72 6.06
N SER A 134 10.73 6.56 6.45
CA SER A 134 11.11 6.16 7.82
C SER A 134 10.68 7.16 8.91
N VAL A 135 10.68 8.46 8.61
CA VAL A 135 10.33 9.50 9.60
C VAL A 135 8.82 9.72 9.72
N LEU A 136 8.09 9.62 8.61
CA LEU A 136 6.65 9.82 8.58
C LEU A 136 5.90 8.64 9.22
N TYR A 137 6.45 7.44 9.09
CA TYR A 137 5.71 6.22 9.39
C TYR A 137 6.44 5.22 10.31
N GLY A 138 7.61 5.56 10.85
CA GLY A 138 8.43 4.59 11.59
C GLY A 138 9.42 3.84 10.71
N VAL A 139 10.43 3.22 11.33
CA VAL A 139 11.43 2.34 10.68
C VAL A 139 10.88 0.94 10.40
N THR A 140 9.66 0.65 10.81
CA THR A 140 8.84 -0.38 10.17
C THR A 140 7.96 0.35 9.15
N GLY A 141 8.00 -0.09 7.89
CA GLY A 141 7.50 0.64 6.73
C GLY A 141 6.08 1.20 6.90
N GLY A 142 5.82 2.34 6.28
CA GLY A 142 4.60 3.10 6.50
C GLY A 142 3.42 2.79 5.62
N SER A 143 2.21 2.77 6.19
CA SER A 143 0.87 3.05 5.60
C SER A 143 0.69 2.71 4.11
N GLY A 144 1.21 1.56 3.72
CA GLY A 144 1.83 1.28 2.43
C GLY A 144 2.71 0.06 2.63
N ASP A 145 3.23 -0.16 3.83
CA ASP A 145 3.63 -1.50 4.23
C ASP A 145 2.43 -2.45 4.19
N ILE A 146 2.48 -3.34 3.20
CA ILE A 146 1.51 -4.40 2.98
C ILE A 146 1.38 -5.29 4.23
N VAL A 147 2.41 -5.34 5.07
CA VAL A 147 2.41 -6.05 6.36
C VAL A 147 1.43 -5.41 7.34
N GLU A 148 1.40 -4.08 7.48
CA GLU A 148 0.45 -3.41 8.37
C GLU A 148 -0.99 -3.60 7.92
N VAL A 149 -1.22 -3.45 6.60
CA VAL A 149 -2.55 -3.70 6.02
C VAL A 149 -2.98 -5.14 6.28
N ALA A 150 -2.10 -6.12 6.06
CA ALA A 150 -2.39 -7.52 6.36
C ALA A 150 -2.64 -7.74 7.86
N ALA A 151 -1.85 -7.11 8.73
CA ALA A 151 -1.97 -7.26 10.18
C ALA A 151 -3.30 -6.71 10.70
N SER A 152 -3.80 -5.62 10.10
CA SER A 152 -5.12 -5.05 10.42
C SER A 152 -6.29 -6.00 10.15
N GLN A 153 -6.07 -7.00 9.30
CA GLN A 153 -7.10 -7.97 8.90
C GLN A 153 -7.11 -9.24 9.77
N ILE A 154 -6.18 -9.38 10.72
CA ILE A 154 -6.11 -10.56 11.58
C ILE A 154 -7.44 -10.75 12.33
N GLY A 155 -7.96 -11.97 12.29
CA GLY A 155 -9.25 -12.34 12.88
C GLY A 155 -10.44 -12.21 11.94
N ASN A 156 -10.28 -11.70 10.71
CA ASN A 156 -11.32 -11.79 9.69
C ASN A 156 -11.59 -13.26 9.33
N VAL A 157 -12.85 -13.66 9.19
CA VAL A 157 -13.29 -15.04 8.91
C VAL A 157 -14.15 -15.08 7.66
N GLY A 158 -13.97 -16.10 6.83
CA GLY A 158 -14.78 -16.36 5.62
C GLY A 158 -14.42 -15.48 4.41
N GLY A 159 -13.58 -14.45 4.59
CA GLY A 159 -12.92 -13.72 3.52
C GLY A 159 -13.81 -12.93 2.58
N GLN A 160 -15.08 -12.71 2.94
CA GLN A 160 -16.09 -12.05 2.10
C GLN A 160 -15.64 -10.71 1.52
N PRO A 161 -14.99 -9.82 2.28
CA PRO A 161 -14.46 -8.58 1.72
C PRO A 161 -13.50 -8.80 0.55
N TYR A 162 -12.64 -9.82 0.63
CA TYR A 162 -11.55 -10.02 -0.34
C TYR A 162 -12.03 -10.67 -1.63
N TRP A 163 -12.76 -11.79 -1.55
CA TRP A 163 -13.21 -12.48 -2.76
C TRP A 163 -14.33 -11.70 -3.48
N SER A 164 -15.17 -10.96 -2.76
CA SER A 164 -16.19 -10.12 -3.40
C SER A 164 -15.57 -8.89 -4.06
N TRP A 165 -14.60 -8.24 -3.42
CA TRP A 165 -13.80 -7.16 -4.03
C TRP A 165 -13.09 -7.63 -5.30
N TYR A 166 -12.55 -8.85 -5.30
CA TYR A 166 -11.90 -9.41 -6.48
C TYR A 166 -12.89 -9.59 -7.65
N GLY A 167 -14.17 -9.81 -7.36
CA GLY A 167 -15.26 -9.95 -8.33
C GLY A 167 -16.00 -11.30 -8.28
N PHE A 168 -15.75 -12.13 -7.27
CA PHE A 168 -16.47 -13.40 -7.11
C PHE A 168 -17.85 -13.18 -6.47
N SER A 169 -18.86 -13.89 -6.97
CA SER A 169 -20.25 -13.83 -6.47
C SER A 169 -20.54 -14.78 -5.30
N GLY A 170 -19.55 -15.59 -4.89
CA GLY A 170 -19.68 -16.55 -3.80
C GLY A 170 -18.32 -16.94 -3.22
N ARG A 171 -18.33 -17.70 -2.12
CA ARG A 171 -17.12 -18.08 -1.38
C ARG A 171 -16.19 -18.92 -2.26
N VAL A 172 -14.94 -18.47 -2.37
CA VAL A 172 -13.81 -19.18 -3.00
C VAL A 172 -12.64 -19.26 -2.02
N GLU A 173 -11.61 -20.07 -2.34
CA GLU A 173 -10.35 -19.98 -1.60
C GLU A 173 -9.75 -18.59 -1.82
N TRP A 174 -9.52 -17.87 -0.72
CA TRP A 174 -9.35 -16.42 -0.76
C TRP A 174 -7.96 -15.93 -0.34
N CYS A 175 -6.98 -16.82 -0.18
CA CYS A 175 -5.60 -16.46 0.17
C CYS A 175 -4.96 -15.48 -0.84
N ALA A 176 -5.06 -15.77 -2.14
CA ALA A 176 -4.55 -14.89 -3.19
C ALA A 176 -5.39 -13.62 -3.35
N CYS A 177 -6.71 -13.70 -3.18
CA CYS A 177 -7.58 -12.53 -3.15
C CYS A 177 -7.20 -11.58 -2.01
N PHE A 178 -6.85 -12.13 -0.84
CA PHE A 178 -6.38 -11.38 0.32
C PHE A 178 -5.07 -10.65 0.03
N VAL A 179 -4.05 -11.32 -0.52
CA VAL A 179 -2.79 -10.66 -0.87
C VAL A 179 -3.00 -9.56 -1.92
N SER A 180 -3.82 -9.82 -2.94
CA SER A 180 -4.17 -8.80 -3.93
C SER A 180 -4.94 -7.63 -3.32
N TRP A 181 -5.82 -7.89 -2.35
CA TRP A 181 -6.54 -6.84 -1.65
C TRP A 181 -5.59 -5.99 -0.81
N CYS A 182 -4.70 -6.60 -0.04
CA CYS A 182 -3.68 -5.86 0.72
C CYS A 182 -2.80 -5.00 -0.22
N ALA A 183 -2.37 -5.56 -1.35
CA ALA A 183 -1.62 -4.82 -2.36
C ALA A 183 -2.43 -3.68 -2.99
N ASN A 184 -3.75 -3.83 -3.15
CA ASN A 184 -4.64 -2.77 -3.62
C ASN A 184 -4.71 -1.61 -2.63
N GLU A 185 -4.91 -1.90 -1.35
CA GLU A 185 -5.01 -0.86 -0.31
C GLU A 185 -3.70 -0.05 -0.19
N CYS A 186 -2.57 -0.67 -0.54
CA CYS A 186 -1.28 0.01 -0.61
C CYS A 186 -1.00 0.71 -1.97
N GLY A 187 -1.90 0.61 -2.96
CA GLY A 187 -1.68 1.14 -4.32
C GLY A 187 -0.66 0.35 -5.16
N TYR A 188 -0.16 -0.78 -4.68
CA TYR A 188 0.90 -1.56 -5.33
C TYR A 188 0.49 -2.26 -6.62
N ILE A 189 -0.81 -2.51 -6.79
CA ILE A 189 -1.33 -3.01 -8.07
C ILE A 189 -1.24 -1.94 -9.14
N GLU A 190 -1.62 -0.70 -8.82
CA GLU A 190 -1.57 0.42 -9.77
C GLU A 190 -0.13 0.82 -10.09
N ALA A 191 0.76 0.80 -9.09
CA ALA A 191 2.19 1.02 -9.26
C ALA A 191 2.90 -0.10 -10.05
N GLY A 192 2.24 -1.24 -10.27
CA GLY A 192 2.85 -2.40 -10.93
C GLY A 192 3.88 -3.15 -10.08
N ALA A 193 3.93 -2.88 -8.78
CA ALA A 193 4.82 -3.53 -7.81
C ALA A 193 4.39 -4.97 -7.46
N VAL A 194 3.07 -5.22 -7.48
CA VAL A 194 2.46 -6.54 -7.22
C VAL A 194 1.34 -6.78 -8.24
N PRO A 195 1.21 -7.98 -8.83
CA PRO A 195 0.11 -8.28 -9.73
C PRO A 195 -1.23 -8.36 -8.99
N LYS A 196 -2.34 -8.10 -9.67
CA LYS A 196 -3.67 -8.56 -9.20
C LYS A 196 -3.87 -10.03 -9.58
N PHE A 197 -4.00 -10.91 -8.60
CA PHE A 197 -4.18 -12.36 -8.82
C PHE A 197 -5.10 -13.03 -7.79
N ALA A 198 -5.89 -14.01 -8.25
CA ALA A 198 -6.70 -14.88 -7.39
C ALA A 198 -6.23 -16.34 -7.41
N ALA A 199 -5.25 -16.67 -8.25
CA ALA A 199 -4.63 -17.99 -8.32
C ALA A 199 -3.16 -17.89 -7.92
N CYS A 200 -2.72 -18.69 -6.95
CA CYS A 200 -1.35 -18.69 -6.46
C CYS A 200 -0.33 -18.91 -7.60
N SER A 201 -0.64 -19.83 -8.52
CA SER A 201 0.18 -20.11 -9.70
C SER A 201 0.40 -18.89 -10.60
N ALA A 202 -0.59 -18.01 -10.74
CA ALA A 202 -0.46 -16.78 -11.51
C ALA A 202 0.52 -15.80 -10.84
N GLY A 203 0.45 -15.67 -9.51
CA GLY A 203 1.41 -14.87 -8.73
C GLY A 203 2.85 -15.39 -8.89
N VAL A 204 3.05 -16.69 -8.73
CA VAL A 204 4.37 -17.33 -8.93
C VAL A 204 4.91 -17.07 -10.33
N GLN A 205 4.10 -17.26 -11.37
CA GLN A 205 4.52 -17.03 -12.75
C GLN A 205 4.93 -15.59 -13.01
N TRP A 206 4.21 -14.62 -12.44
CA TRP A 206 4.53 -13.20 -12.58
C TRP A 206 5.85 -12.83 -11.91
N PHE A 207 6.07 -13.23 -10.65
CA PHE A 207 7.34 -12.94 -9.97
C PHE A 207 8.53 -13.61 -10.66
N LYS A 208 8.35 -14.83 -11.18
CA LYS A 208 9.38 -15.51 -11.99
C LYS A 208 9.68 -14.77 -13.29
N SER A 209 8.66 -14.31 -14.02
CA SER A 209 8.87 -13.61 -15.29
C SER A 209 9.44 -12.20 -15.10
N ALA A 210 9.14 -11.55 -13.98
CA ALA A 210 9.72 -10.27 -13.59
C ALA A 210 11.15 -10.37 -13.04
N GLY A 211 11.69 -11.57 -12.81
CA GLY A 211 13.02 -11.76 -12.22
C GLY A 211 13.08 -11.41 -10.73
N LEU A 212 11.94 -11.45 -10.05
CA LEU A 212 11.74 -11.07 -8.64
C LEU A 212 11.47 -12.29 -7.74
N TRP A 213 11.71 -13.50 -8.26
CA TRP A 213 11.48 -14.76 -7.55
C TRP A 213 12.72 -15.24 -6.80
N HIS A 214 12.50 -15.74 -5.60
CA HIS A 214 13.51 -16.35 -4.74
C HIS A 214 13.08 -17.76 -4.33
N ASP A 215 14.06 -18.68 -4.26
CA ASP A 215 13.82 -20.05 -3.80
C ASP A 215 13.60 -20.10 -2.28
N ARG A 216 13.02 -21.20 -1.79
CA ARG A 216 12.65 -21.41 -0.37
C ARG A 216 13.75 -21.18 0.67
N GLY A 217 15.03 -21.22 0.28
CA GLY A 217 16.18 -21.02 1.16
C GLY A 217 16.62 -19.56 1.31
N TYR A 218 15.98 -18.63 0.59
CA TYR A 218 16.17 -17.19 0.75
C TYR A 218 15.70 -16.73 2.14
N GLU A 219 16.39 -15.72 2.69
CA GLU A 219 15.99 -15.05 3.93
C GLU A 219 15.05 -13.89 3.57
N PRO A 220 13.73 -14.03 3.78
CA PRO A 220 12.76 -13.07 3.31
C PRO A 220 12.74 -11.81 4.16
N ARG A 221 12.35 -10.70 3.52
CA ARG A 221 12.15 -9.40 4.16
C ARG A 221 10.66 -9.18 4.42
N PRO A 222 10.31 -8.37 5.44
CA PRO A 222 8.94 -7.88 5.59
C PRO A 222 8.37 -7.38 4.26
N GLY A 223 7.15 -7.79 3.94
CA GLY A 223 6.45 -7.46 2.69
C GLY A 223 6.64 -8.47 1.55
N ASP A 224 7.69 -9.31 1.57
CA ASP A 224 7.84 -10.36 0.56
C ASP A 224 6.59 -11.28 0.53
N ILE A 225 6.19 -11.71 -0.66
CA ILE A 225 5.04 -12.60 -0.85
C ILE A 225 5.53 -14.04 -0.79
N VAL A 226 5.10 -14.79 0.21
CA VAL A 226 5.47 -16.20 0.39
C VAL A 226 4.45 -17.10 -0.28
N PHE A 227 4.93 -18.09 -1.03
CA PHE A 227 4.10 -19.13 -1.65
C PHE A 227 4.44 -20.50 -1.07
N PHE A 228 3.42 -21.32 -0.89
CA PHE A 228 3.54 -22.65 -0.30
C PHE A 228 3.16 -23.75 -1.28
N ASP A 229 3.85 -24.87 -1.14
CA ASP A 229 3.59 -26.15 -1.81
C ASP A 229 3.42 -27.20 -0.71
N TRP A 230 2.17 -27.52 -0.38
CA TRP A 230 1.83 -28.49 0.65
C TRP A 230 1.75 -29.91 0.07
N GLY A 231 1.48 -30.04 -1.23
CA GLY A 231 1.45 -31.30 -1.96
C GLY A 231 2.83 -31.88 -2.29
N GLY A 232 3.88 -31.06 -2.30
CA GLY A 232 5.22 -31.41 -2.76
C GLY A 232 5.27 -31.70 -4.27
N ASP A 233 4.35 -31.11 -5.05
CA ASP A 233 4.22 -31.33 -6.48
C ASP A 233 4.74 -30.14 -7.32
N ASP A 234 5.48 -29.23 -6.69
CA ASP A 234 5.94 -27.95 -7.23
C ASP A 234 4.79 -27.00 -7.66
N GLY A 235 3.56 -27.28 -7.20
CA GLY A 235 2.37 -26.46 -7.33
C GLY A 235 2.21 -25.47 -6.18
N ALA A 236 1.77 -24.25 -6.48
CA ALA A 236 1.47 -23.27 -5.43
C ALA A 236 0.05 -23.48 -4.88
N ASP A 237 -0.05 -23.98 -3.66
CA ASP A 237 -1.31 -24.27 -2.96
C ASP A 237 -1.82 -23.06 -2.15
N HIS A 238 -0.89 -22.29 -1.58
CA HIS A 238 -1.21 -21.19 -0.68
C HIS A 238 -0.25 -20.01 -0.85
N VAL A 239 -0.68 -18.85 -0.36
CA VAL A 239 0.09 -17.60 -0.43
C VAL A 239 -0.18 -16.75 0.80
N GLY A 240 0.84 -16.05 1.28
CA GLY A 240 0.75 -15.11 2.38
C GLY A 240 1.73 -13.95 2.22
N ILE A 241 1.76 -13.07 3.22
CA ILE A 241 2.67 -11.92 3.29
C ILE A 241 3.66 -12.17 4.42
N VAL A 242 4.96 -11.95 4.17
CA VAL A 242 5.99 -12.05 5.20
C VAL A 242 5.88 -10.84 6.13
N GLU A 243 5.63 -11.10 7.41
CA GLU A 243 5.59 -10.08 8.47
C GLU A 243 7.00 -9.76 8.98
N SER A 244 7.82 -10.80 9.22
CA SER A 244 9.21 -10.65 9.67
C SER A 244 10.00 -11.94 9.47
N CYS A 245 11.32 -11.85 9.60
CA CYS A 245 12.22 -13.00 9.62
C CYS A 245 13.35 -12.79 10.63
N ASP A 246 13.66 -13.81 11.43
CA ASP A 246 14.71 -13.78 12.45
C ASP A 246 16.01 -14.51 12.04
N GLY A 247 16.17 -14.78 10.74
CA GLY A 247 17.29 -15.53 10.18
C GLY A 247 17.15 -17.06 10.29
N SER A 248 16.11 -17.55 10.96
CA SER A 248 15.82 -18.98 11.06
C SER A 248 14.36 -19.32 10.78
N THR A 249 13.47 -18.42 11.17
CA THR A 249 12.03 -18.55 11.13
C THR A 249 11.47 -17.36 10.36
N VAL A 250 10.59 -17.64 9.40
CA VAL A 250 9.76 -16.65 8.74
C VAL A 250 8.42 -16.58 9.47
N HIS A 251 7.99 -15.37 9.82
CA HIS A 251 6.67 -15.06 10.35
C HIS A 251 5.82 -14.47 9.22
N THR A 252 4.59 -14.95 9.09
CA THR A 252 3.72 -14.62 7.95
C THR A 252 2.33 -14.23 8.44
N ILE A 253 1.63 -13.41 7.66
CA ILE A 253 0.20 -13.15 7.79
C ILE A 253 -0.49 -13.77 6.59
N GLU A 254 -1.39 -14.69 6.86
CA GLU A 254 -2.04 -15.53 5.85
C GLU A 254 -3.55 -15.40 5.93
N GLY A 255 -4.15 -14.99 4.83
CA GLY A 255 -5.59 -15.09 4.63
C GLY A 255 -5.99 -16.53 4.30
N ASN A 256 -7.22 -16.91 4.64
CA ASN A 256 -7.77 -18.24 4.41
C ASN A 256 -7.02 -19.38 5.10
N THR A 257 -6.26 -19.06 6.15
CA THR A 257 -5.67 -20.08 7.03
C THR A 257 -6.73 -20.49 8.05
N SER A 258 -7.21 -21.74 7.95
CA SER A 258 -8.38 -22.21 8.71
C SER A 258 -9.63 -21.34 8.52
N ASP A 259 -9.87 -20.87 7.28
CA ASP A 259 -10.93 -19.92 6.91
C ASP A 259 -10.86 -18.57 7.66
N SER A 260 -9.68 -18.20 8.13
CA SER A 260 -9.42 -16.93 8.81
C SER A 260 -8.16 -16.23 8.32
N CYS A 261 -7.99 -14.96 8.64
CA CYS A 261 -6.71 -14.27 8.55
C CYS A 261 -5.96 -14.41 9.87
N ALA A 262 -4.77 -15.00 9.86
CA ALA A 262 -3.99 -15.22 11.07
C ALA A 262 -2.48 -15.25 10.81
N ARG A 263 -1.71 -15.08 11.89
CA ARG A 263 -0.26 -15.25 11.87
C ARG A 263 0.12 -16.72 11.82
N ARG A 264 1.16 -17.03 11.05
CA ARG A 264 1.83 -18.34 11.01
C ARG A 264 3.33 -18.16 11.07
N SER A 265 4.04 -19.27 11.24
CA SER A 265 5.49 -19.27 11.19
C SER A 265 6.03 -20.59 10.67
N TYR A 266 7.16 -20.52 9.97
CA TYR A 266 7.81 -21.66 9.33
C TYR A 266 9.34 -21.49 9.40
N GLY A 267 10.06 -22.59 9.44
CA GLY A 267 11.52 -22.53 9.25
C GLY A 267 11.87 -22.12 7.82
N ILE A 268 12.91 -21.29 7.67
CA ILE A 268 13.49 -21.00 6.35
C ILE A 268 13.90 -22.33 5.70
N GLY A 269 13.63 -22.47 4.39
CA GLY A 269 13.91 -23.71 3.67
C GLY A 269 12.94 -24.86 3.96
N SER A 270 11.86 -24.62 4.72
CA SER A 270 10.81 -25.61 4.94
C SER A 270 10.33 -26.22 3.62
N ALA A 271 10.10 -27.53 3.61
CA ALA A 271 9.58 -28.25 2.45
C ALA A 271 8.21 -27.72 2.01
N SER A 272 7.43 -27.16 2.94
CA SER A 272 6.12 -26.56 2.65
C SER A 272 6.21 -25.22 1.92
N ILE A 273 7.37 -24.56 1.90
CA ILE A 273 7.58 -23.29 1.21
C ILE A 273 8.04 -23.59 -0.21
N LEU A 274 7.30 -23.08 -1.19
CA LEU A 274 7.66 -23.14 -2.60
C LEU A 274 8.74 -22.10 -2.92
N GLY A 275 8.54 -20.87 -2.44
CA GLY A 275 9.47 -19.75 -2.62
C GLY A 275 8.82 -18.42 -2.29
N TYR A 276 9.50 -17.34 -2.68
CA TYR A 276 9.12 -15.97 -2.36
C TYR A 276 9.13 -15.10 -3.61
N GLY A 277 8.22 -14.13 -3.67
CA GLY A 277 8.26 -13.04 -4.62
C GLY A 277 8.53 -11.72 -3.89
N THR A 278 9.51 -10.95 -4.35
CA THR A 278 9.85 -9.66 -3.77
C THR A 278 9.24 -8.52 -4.60
N PRO A 279 8.24 -7.80 -4.09
CA PRO A 279 7.68 -6.64 -4.79
C PRO A 279 8.72 -5.53 -5.02
N LEU A 280 8.48 -4.74 -6.07
CA LEU A 280 9.22 -3.50 -6.35
C LEU A 280 8.54 -2.33 -5.64
N TYR A 281 8.70 -2.23 -4.32
CA TYR A 281 8.24 -1.08 -3.54
C TYR A 281 8.90 0.23 -3.95
#